data_AF-A0A832G7E3-F1
#
_entry.id   AF-A0A832G7E3-F1
#
_cell.length_a   1.000
_cell.length_b   1.000
_cell.length_c   1.000
_cell.angle_alpha   90.00
_cell.angle_beta   90.00
_cell.angle_gamma   90.00
#
_symmetry.space_group_name_H-M   'P 1'
#
loop_
_entity.id
_entity.type
_entity.pdbx_description
1 polymer ?
#
loop_
_entity_poly.entity_id
_entity_poly.type
_entity_poly.pdbx_seq_one_letter_code
_entity_poly.pdbx_strand_id
1 'polypeptide(L)'
;MKRNPSFGGCPSCKELNTLKKSHSRNTKEKIVNGIGVYHTYRCTKCGWRGYLTSVALTFHSIKKILIYLSILVITVFLTYQILQRIF
;
A
#
# COMPACT_ATOMS: atom_id res chain seq x y z
N MET A 1 -5.19 -1.17 -6.71
CA MET A 1 -4.57 -2.19 -7.60
C MET A 1 -3.59 -3.03 -6.79
N LYS A 2 -3.82 -4.34 -6.68
CA LYS A 2 -2.95 -5.27 -5.94
C LYS A 2 -1.78 -5.65 -6.85
N ARG A 3 -0.54 -5.32 -6.48
CA ARG A 3 0.63 -5.66 -7.31
C ARG A 3 0.84 -7.17 -7.26
N ASN A 4 0.77 -7.86 -8.39
CA ASN A 4 1.01 -9.30 -8.43
C ASN A 4 2.50 -9.58 -8.21
N PRO A 5 2.90 -10.13 -7.04
CA PRO A 5 4.29 -10.29 -6.64
C PRO A 5 5.02 -11.37 -7.46
N SER A 6 4.28 -12.23 -8.18
CA SER A 6 4.82 -13.23 -9.09
C SER A 6 5.63 -12.59 -10.23
N PHE A 7 5.25 -11.39 -10.69
CA PHE A 7 5.98 -10.66 -11.72
C PHE A 7 7.22 -9.92 -11.18
N GLY A 8 7.45 -9.93 -9.86
CA GLY A 8 8.63 -9.35 -9.24
C GLY A 8 9.82 -10.31 -9.33
N GLY A 9 11.00 -9.78 -9.66
CA GLY A 9 12.26 -10.53 -9.51
C GLY A 9 12.63 -10.68 -8.03
N CYS A 10 13.19 -11.83 -7.66
CA CYS A 10 13.76 -11.98 -6.32
C CYS A 10 14.91 -10.99 -6.13
N PRO A 11 14.99 -10.21 -5.03
CA PRO A 11 16.08 -9.24 -4.85
C PRO A 11 17.45 -9.90 -4.68
N SER A 12 17.51 -11.17 -4.29
CA SER A 12 18.75 -11.91 -4.11
C SER A 12 19.23 -12.59 -5.40
N CYS A 13 18.36 -13.33 -6.10
CA CYS A 13 18.75 -14.08 -7.31
C CYS A 13 18.24 -13.50 -8.63
N LYS A 14 17.50 -12.38 -8.60
CA LYS A 14 16.90 -11.66 -9.75
C LYS A 14 15.96 -12.49 -10.65
N GLU A 15 15.78 -13.76 -10.35
CA GLU A 15 14.88 -14.68 -11.04
C GLU A 15 13.41 -14.25 -10.90
N LEU A 16 12.73 -14.17 -12.05
CA LEU A 16 11.31 -13.84 -12.18
C LEU A 16 10.44 -15.05 -11.79
N ASN A 17 9.22 -14.82 -11.31
CA ASN A 17 8.24 -15.87 -10.96
C ASN A 17 8.67 -16.86 -9.86
N THR A 18 9.73 -16.56 -9.10
CA THR A 18 10.21 -17.45 -8.01
C THR A 18 9.68 -17.07 -6.63
N LEU A 19 8.97 -15.95 -6.51
CA LEU A 19 8.44 -15.44 -5.24
C LEU A 19 7.10 -16.10 -4.90
N LYS A 20 7.06 -16.82 -3.77
CA LYS A 20 5.82 -17.36 -3.17
C LYS A 20 5.50 -16.67 -1.85
N LYS A 21 4.22 -16.51 -1.54
CA LYS A 21 3.77 -15.95 -0.25
C LYS A 21 4.15 -16.90 0.88
N SER A 22 4.72 -16.37 1.96
CA SER A 22 5.10 -17.13 3.15
C SER A 22 4.17 -16.81 4.32
N HIS A 23 3.97 -17.79 5.21
CA HIS A 23 3.20 -17.60 6.44
C HIS A 23 4.05 -16.93 7.52
N SER A 24 3.44 -16.02 8.29
CA SER A 24 4.04 -15.45 9.50
C SER A 24 4.36 -16.56 10.49
N ARG A 25 5.57 -16.57 11.06
CA ARG A 25 5.96 -17.49 12.13
C ARG A 25 5.93 -16.80 13.50
N ASN A 26 6.21 -15.50 13.54
CA ASN A 26 6.24 -14.72 14.78
C ASN A 26 5.03 -13.79 14.95
N THR A 27 4.74 -13.42 16.19
CA THR A 27 3.72 -12.41 16.55
C THR A 27 4.00 -11.06 15.89
N LYS A 28 5.28 -10.64 15.86
CA LYS A 28 5.73 -9.44 15.12
C LYS A 28 5.39 -9.53 13.62
N GLU A 29 5.60 -10.68 13.00
CA GLU A 29 5.24 -10.92 11.59
C GLU A 29 3.73 -10.94 11.36
N LYS A 30 2.94 -11.33 12.37
CA LYS A 30 1.47 -11.36 12.30
C LYS A 30 0.89 -9.94 12.35
N ILE A 31 1.47 -9.06 13.19
CA ILE A 31 1.10 -7.64 13.26
C ILE A 31 1.39 -6.95 11.93
N VAL A 32 2.60 -7.14 11.38
CA VAL A 32 3.01 -6.53 10.10
C VAL A 32 2.14 -7.03 8.93
N ASN A 33 1.78 -8.32 8.91
CA ASN A 33 0.84 -8.85 7.91
C ASN A 33 -0.60 -8.33 8.10
N GLY A 34 -1.02 -8.06 9.34
CA GLY A 34 -2.36 -7.55 9.67
C GLY A 34 -2.59 -6.10 9.23
N ILE A 35 -1.53 -5.28 9.25
CA ILE A 35 -1.56 -3.89 8.75
C ILE A 35 -1.76 -3.85 7.22
N GLY A 36 -1.65 -4.99 6.52
CA GLY A 36 -2.06 -5.14 5.12
C GLY A 36 -1.12 -4.53 4.07
N VAL A 37 -0.17 -3.69 4.49
CA VAL A 37 0.77 -3.00 3.60
C VAL A 37 1.92 -3.92 3.17
N TYR A 38 2.42 -4.76 4.09
CA TYR A 38 3.58 -5.62 3.87
C TYR A 38 3.18 -7.09 3.97
N HIS A 39 3.64 -7.89 3.01
CA HIS A 39 3.50 -9.34 3.05
C HIS A 39 4.86 -10.01 2.99
N THR A 40 5.01 -11.08 3.77
CA THR A 40 6.23 -11.90 3.75
C THR A 40 6.22 -12.82 2.53
N TYR A 41 7.32 -12.82 1.78
CA TYR A 41 7.53 -13.71 0.63
C TYR A 41 8.81 -14.51 0.82
N ARG A 42 8.87 -15.65 0.13
CA ARG A 42 10.02 -16.52 0.05
C ARG A 42 10.32 -16.84 -1.42
N CYS A 43 11.59 -16.80 -1.80
CA CYS A 43 12.05 -17.30 -3.09
C CYS A 43 12.24 -18.82 -3.03
N THR A 44 11.71 -19.55 -4.01
CA THR A 44 11.86 -21.00 -4.10
C THR A 44 13.23 -21.45 -4.61
N LYS A 45 13.96 -20.60 -5.34
CA LYS A 45 15.29 -20.93 -5.89
C LYS A 45 16.43 -20.67 -4.91
N CYS A 46 16.57 -19.43 -4.41
CA CYS A 46 17.69 -19.07 -3.53
C CYS A 46 17.34 -19.12 -2.03
N GLY A 47 16.08 -19.40 -1.68
CA GLY A 47 15.64 -19.45 -0.28
C GLY A 47 15.48 -18.08 0.41
N TRP A 48 15.72 -16.97 -0.30
CA TRP A 48 15.56 -15.62 0.24
C TRP A 48 14.19 -15.43 0.87
N ARG A 49 14.13 -14.76 2.02
CA ARG A 49 12.91 -14.43 2.75
C ARG A 49 12.93 -12.97 3.14
N GLY A 50 11.85 -12.25 2.85
CA GLY A 50 11.73 -10.85 3.21
C GLY A 50 10.31 -10.34 3.05
N TYR A 51 10.12 -9.06 3.37
CA TYR A 51 8.83 -8.38 3.23
C TYR A 51 8.81 -7.65 1.90
N LEU A 52 7.73 -7.82 1.13
CA LEU A 52 7.42 -6.97 0.01
C LEU A 52 6.10 -6.25 0.27
N THR A 53 6.04 -4.98 -0.14
CA THR A 53 4.82 -4.19 -0.09
C THR A 53 3.81 -4.75 -1.09
N SER A 54 2.64 -5.14 -0.61
CA SER A 54 1.53 -5.60 -1.45
C SER A 54 0.75 -4.41 -2.02
N VAL A 55 0.75 -3.33 -1.25
CA VAL A 55 0.16 -2.06 -1.61
C VAL A 55 1.24 -1.25 -2.29
N ALA A 56 1.19 -1.22 -3.62
CA ALA A 56 1.75 -0.11 -4.36
C ALA A 56 0.89 1.10 -4.02
N LEU A 57 1.16 1.76 -2.89
CA LEU A 57 0.77 3.16 -2.69
C LEU A 57 1.57 3.93 -3.73
N THR A 58 1.09 3.90 -4.97
CA THR A 58 1.65 4.69 -6.04
C THR A 58 1.53 6.13 -5.55
N PHE A 59 2.64 6.86 -5.44
CA PHE A 59 2.64 8.25 -4.99
C PHE A 59 1.61 9.11 -5.75
N HIS A 60 1.27 8.73 -6.98
CA HIS A 60 0.16 9.29 -7.76
C HIS A 60 -1.21 9.25 -7.07
N SER A 61 -1.54 8.18 -6.35
CA SER A 61 -2.82 8.03 -5.65
C SER A 61 -2.92 8.99 -4.46
N ILE A 62 -1.81 9.25 -3.76
CA ILE A 62 -1.77 10.19 -2.63
C ILE A 62 -2.04 11.62 -3.12
N LYS A 63 -1.44 12.02 -4.24
CA LYS A 63 -1.67 13.34 -4.84
C LYS A 63 -3.15 13.55 -5.22
N LYS A 64 -3.80 12.52 -5.76
CA LYS A 64 -5.23 12.55 -6.07
C LYS A 64 -6.08 12.71 -4.82
N ILE A 65 -5.81 11.90 -3.77
CA ILE A 65 -6.51 11.99 -2.48
C ILE A 65 -6.40 13.40 -1.91
N LEU A 66 -5.21 14.00 -1.89
CA LEU A 66 -5.00 15.36 -1.39
C LEU A 66 -5.81 16.40 -2.17
N ILE A 67 -5.87 16.30 -3.49
CA ILE A 67 -6.67 17.22 -4.33
C ILE A 67 -8.15 17.11 -3.96
N TYR A 68 -8.72 15.91 -3.91
CA TYR A 68 -10.14 15.75 -3.54
C TYR A 68 -10.44 16.25 -2.12
N LEU A 69 -9.52 16.02 -1.18
CA LEU A 69 -9.66 16.50 0.20
C LEU A 69 -9.66 18.03 0.26
N SER A 70 -8.76 18.69 -0.49
CA SER A 70 -8.75 20.16 -0.58
C SER A 70 -10.05 20.73 -1.18
N ILE A 71 -10.58 20.11 -2.23
CA ILE A 71 -11.84 20.54 -2.86
C ILE A 71 -12.98 20.45 -1.85
N LEU A 72 -13.09 19.33 -1.12
CA LEU A 72 -14.13 19.10 -0.12
C LEU A 72 -14.06 20.14 1.02
N VAL A 73 -12.87 20.42 1.53
CA VAL A 73 -12.69 21.42 2.59
C VAL A 73 -13.09 22.81 2.09
N ILE A 74 -12.69 23.18 0.87
CA ILE A 74 -13.04 24.48 0.27
C ILE A 74 -14.56 24.60 0.09
N THR A 75 -15.25 23.57 -0.44
CA THR A 75 -16.70 23.63 -0.62
C THR A 75 -17.45 23.70 0.71
N VAL A 76 -17.03 22.94 1.72
CA VAL A 76 -17.62 23.03 3.07
C VAL A 76 -17.40 24.43 3.66
N PHE A 77 -16.20 24.98 3.52
CA PHE A 77 -15.89 26.32 4.02
C PHE A 77 -16.72 27.41 3.35
N LEU A 78 -16.84 27.37 2.02
CA LEU A 78 -17.63 28.34 1.26
C LEU A 78 -19.12 28.25 1.60
N THR A 79 -19.68 27.04 1.68
CA THR A 79 -21.08 26.84 2.05
C THR A 79 -21.37 27.33 3.46
N TYR A 80 -20.45 27.10 4.40
CA TYR A 80 -20.56 27.62 5.77
C TYR A 80 -20.55 29.15 5.81
N GLN A 81 -19.63 29.81 5.08
CA GLN A 81 -19.58 31.27 4.99
C GLN A 81 -20.85 31.87 4.37
N ILE A 82 -21.41 31.22 3.35
CA ILE A 82 -22.65 31.67 2.70
C ILE A 82 -23.83 31.56 3.69
N LEU A 83 -23.94 30.45 4.41
CA LEU A 83 -25.00 30.26 5.41
C LEU A 83 -24.94 31.34 6.50
N GLN A 84 -23.75 31.65 7.04
CA GLN A 84 -23.58 32.71 8.04
C GLN A 84 -23.82 34.13 7.52
N ARG A 85 -23.80 34.35 6.21
CA ARG A 85 -24.05 35.66 5.63
C ARG A 85 -25.53 35.88 5.28
N ILE A 86 -26.26 34.78 5.01
CA ILE A 86 -27.68 34.82 4.65
C ILE A 86 -28.57 34.78 5.90
N PHE A 87 -28.19 33.99 6.91
CA PHE A 87 -28.83 33.94 8.23
C PHE A 87 -28.09 34.82 9.22
#